data_AF-A0A661JET2-F1
#
_entry.id   AF-A0A661JET2-F1
#
_cell.length_a   1.000
_cell.length_b   1.000
_cell.length_c   1.000
_cell.angle_alpha   90.00
_cell.angle_beta   90.00
_cell.angle_gamma   90.00
#
_symmetry.space_group_name_H-M   'P 1'
#
loop_
_entity.id
_entity.type
_entity.pdbx_description
1 polymer ?
#
loop_
_entity_poly.entity_id
_entity_poly.type
_entity_poly.pdbx_seq_one_letter_code
_entity_poly.pdbx_strand_id
1 'polypeptide(L)'
;GGFKGGGEEYREFERLSEVAECQQILSYLIALDKLFGRLVEIYSLGNWEIKGSEFTFYNLLFNFWAREKLKLEPCFSEISLEETRNFFRLLRGKKKKPPYHISGFEKNFINDFITYTSEFDAETIATLKKALSIIWHQFSEEYKWVSEDDLDWRYSKFISIAKQSERED
;
A
#
# COMPACT_ATOMS: atom_id res chain seq x y z
N GLY A 1 -6.78 -38.63 28.16
CA GLY A 1 -5.84 -38.64 27.03
C GLY A 1 -6.62 -38.39 25.76
N GLY A 2 -6.06 -37.59 24.83
CA GLY A 2 -6.57 -37.43 23.46
C GLY A 2 -6.73 -35.97 23.01
N PHE A 3 -5.78 -35.49 22.20
CA PHE A 3 -5.55 -34.16 21.61
C PHE A 3 -6.67 -33.64 20.67
N LYS A 4 -7.07 -32.35 20.77
CA LYS A 4 -6.75 -31.13 19.95
C LYS A 4 -7.43 -31.00 18.57
N GLY A 5 -7.87 -29.76 18.26
CA GLY A 5 -7.95 -29.24 16.90
C GLY A 5 -8.99 -28.13 16.66
N GLY A 6 -8.79 -26.94 17.24
CA GLY A 6 -9.49 -25.73 16.76
C GLY A 6 -8.87 -25.28 15.45
N GLY A 7 -9.47 -25.71 14.34
CA GLY A 7 -9.20 -25.18 13.01
C GLY A 7 -10.48 -24.50 12.53
N GLU A 8 -10.39 -23.26 12.10
CA GLU A 8 -11.47 -22.63 11.34
C GLU A 8 -11.78 -23.54 10.14
N GLU A 9 -12.97 -24.11 10.12
CA GLU A 9 -13.43 -25.00 9.06
C GLU A 9 -13.42 -24.27 7.73
N TYR A 10 -12.87 -24.91 6.71
CA TYR A 10 -12.99 -24.51 5.33
C TYR A 10 -14.48 -24.42 4.98
N ARG A 11 -15.02 -23.19 4.83
CA ARG A 11 -16.44 -22.99 4.52
C ARG A 11 -16.67 -23.14 3.02
N GLU A 12 -17.55 -24.06 2.63
CA GLU A 12 -18.03 -24.17 1.25
C GLU A 12 -18.84 -22.92 0.88
N PHE A 13 -18.73 -22.45 -0.37
CA PHE A 13 -19.52 -21.32 -0.87
C PHE A 13 -21.01 -21.67 -0.83
N GLU A 14 -21.79 -20.93 -0.06
CA GLU A 14 -23.23 -21.17 0.09
C GLU A 14 -24.03 -20.41 -1.00
N ARG A 15 -23.41 -19.42 -1.67
CA ARG A 15 -24.07 -18.57 -2.68
C ARG A 15 -23.19 -18.25 -3.88
N LEU A 16 -23.78 -18.19 -5.07
CA LEU A 16 -23.10 -17.77 -6.30
C LEU A 16 -22.50 -16.35 -6.22
N SER A 17 -23.04 -15.48 -5.38
CA SER A 17 -22.50 -14.14 -5.13
C SER A 17 -21.12 -14.19 -4.44
N GLU A 18 -20.90 -15.15 -3.54
CA GLU A 18 -19.61 -15.30 -2.84
C GLU A 18 -18.51 -15.76 -3.82
N VAL A 19 -18.86 -16.62 -4.78
CA VAL A 19 -17.95 -17.01 -5.86
C VAL A 19 -17.58 -15.81 -6.74
N ALA A 20 -18.56 -14.97 -7.09
CA ALA A 20 -18.32 -13.77 -7.88
C ALA A 20 -17.44 -12.75 -7.14
N GLU A 21 -17.64 -12.58 -5.82
CA GLU A 21 -16.81 -11.73 -4.98
C GLU A 21 -15.37 -12.24 -4.89
N CYS A 22 -15.17 -13.56 -4.68
CA CYS A 22 -13.86 -14.17 -4.68
C CYS A 22 -13.14 -14.03 -6.02
N GLN A 23 -13.85 -14.23 -7.14
CA GLN A 23 -13.30 -14.00 -8.48
C GLN A 23 -12.89 -12.54 -8.66
N GLN A 24 -13.68 -11.59 -8.17
CA GLN A 24 -13.36 -10.17 -8.27
C GLN A 24 -12.11 -9.79 -7.44
N ILE A 25 -11.98 -10.33 -6.23
CA ILE A 25 -10.78 -10.15 -5.39
C ILE A 25 -9.55 -10.74 -6.09
N LEU A 26 -9.68 -11.94 -6.65
CA LEU A 26 -8.59 -12.58 -7.39
C LEU A 26 -8.16 -11.71 -8.59
N SER A 27 -9.11 -11.17 -9.35
CA SER A 27 -8.82 -10.25 -10.45
C SER A 27 -8.08 -8.99 -9.98
N TYR A 28 -8.41 -8.44 -8.80
CA TYR A 28 -7.66 -7.32 -8.22
C TYR A 28 -6.22 -7.71 -7.87
N LEU A 29 -6.02 -8.88 -7.27
CA LEU A 29 -4.68 -9.38 -6.93
C LEU A 29 -3.84 -9.61 -8.18
N ILE A 30 -4.41 -10.21 -9.23
CA ILE A 30 -3.72 -10.42 -10.51
C ILE A 30 -3.30 -9.08 -11.14
N ALA A 31 -4.18 -8.08 -11.12
CA ALA A 31 -3.86 -6.76 -11.68
C ALA A 31 -2.75 -6.04 -10.89
N LEU A 32 -2.75 -6.17 -9.56
CA LEU A 32 -1.69 -5.62 -8.70
C LEU A 32 -0.37 -6.36 -8.88
N ASP A 33 -0.39 -7.69 -8.98
CA ASP A 33 0.81 -8.51 -9.21
C ASP A 33 1.49 -8.14 -10.53
N LYS A 34 0.71 -8.01 -11.62
CA LYS A 34 1.21 -7.51 -12.90
C LYS A 34 1.86 -6.13 -12.76
N LEU A 35 1.23 -5.20 -12.03
CA LEU A 35 1.79 -3.86 -11.79
C LEU A 35 3.15 -3.97 -11.07
N PHE A 36 3.25 -4.76 -10.01
CA PHE A 36 4.52 -4.95 -9.29
C PHE A 36 5.60 -5.55 -10.19
N GLY A 37 5.25 -6.54 -11.02
CA GLY A 37 6.17 -7.10 -12.01
C GLY A 37 6.76 -6.02 -12.93
N ARG A 38 5.93 -5.11 -13.43
CA ARG A 38 6.40 -4.00 -14.28
C ARG A 38 7.26 -2.99 -13.54
N LEU A 39 6.94 -2.65 -12.30
CA LEU A 39 7.77 -1.77 -11.49
C LEU A 39 9.16 -2.38 -11.24
N VAL A 40 9.22 -3.68 -10.95
CA VAL A 40 10.49 -4.40 -10.77
C VAL A 40 11.33 -4.39 -12.05
N GLU A 41 10.71 -4.59 -13.21
CA GLU A 41 11.39 -4.55 -14.51
C GLU A 41 11.93 -3.15 -14.84
N ILE A 42 11.12 -2.10 -14.67
CA ILE A 42 11.48 -0.72 -15.03
C ILE A 42 12.63 -0.21 -14.16
N TYR A 43 12.53 -0.41 -12.84
CA TYR A 43 13.50 0.15 -11.90
C TYR A 43 14.62 -0.81 -11.55
N SER A 44 14.65 -2.01 -12.14
CA SER A 44 15.65 -3.05 -11.87
C SER A 44 15.86 -3.21 -10.36
N LEU A 45 14.76 -3.39 -9.62
CA LEU A 45 14.71 -3.42 -8.16
C LEU A 45 15.34 -4.71 -7.60
N GLY A 46 16.60 -4.97 -7.96
CA GLY A 46 17.26 -6.26 -7.82
C GLY A 46 17.80 -6.58 -6.43
N ASN A 47 17.93 -5.61 -5.53
CA ASN A 47 18.58 -5.81 -4.22
C ASN A 47 17.89 -5.03 -3.08
N TRP A 48 16.57 -4.89 -3.08
CA TRP A 48 15.87 -4.38 -1.91
C TRP A 48 15.66 -5.54 -0.93
N GLU A 49 16.24 -5.42 0.27
CA GLU A 49 16.03 -6.41 1.33
C GLU A 49 14.75 -6.05 2.09
N ILE A 50 13.80 -6.98 2.14
CA ILE A 50 12.71 -6.92 3.12
C ILE A 50 13.35 -7.15 4.49
N LYS A 51 13.70 -6.07 5.19
CA LYS A 51 14.20 -6.15 6.56
C LYS A 51 13.00 -6.19 7.50
N GLY A 52 12.73 -7.36 8.09
CA GLY A 52 11.66 -7.55 9.08
C GLY A 52 10.56 -8.51 8.61
N SER A 53 9.82 -9.07 9.58
CA SER A 53 8.84 -10.14 9.35
C SER A 53 7.41 -9.68 9.00
N GLU A 54 7.16 -8.39 8.83
CA GLU A 54 5.80 -7.83 8.76
C GLU A 54 5.57 -6.89 7.56
N PHE A 55 6.16 -7.21 6.41
CA PHE A 55 5.96 -6.42 5.20
C PHE A 55 4.75 -6.89 4.40
N THR A 56 3.86 -5.97 4.02
CA THR A 56 2.69 -6.27 3.18
C THR A 56 2.79 -5.58 1.81
N PHE A 57 1.96 -5.98 0.85
CA PHE A 57 1.90 -5.30 -0.45
C PHE A 57 1.48 -3.82 -0.33
N TYR A 58 0.73 -3.45 0.72
CA TYR A 58 0.39 -2.05 1.00
C TYR A 58 1.66 -1.23 1.21
N ASN A 59 2.59 -1.75 2.02
CA ASN A 59 3.87 -1.11 2.27
C ASN A 59 4.67 -0.95 0.97
N LEU A 60 4.67 -1.95 0.07
CA LEU A 60 5.39 -1.85 -1.21
C LEU A 60 4.83 -0.69 -2.04
N LEU A 61 3.51 -0.67 -2.17
CA LEU A 61 2.79 0.27 -3.01
C LEU A 61 2.97 1.72 -2.50
N PHE A 62 2.74 1.95 -1.22
CA PHE A 62 2.82 3.29 -0.66
C PHE A 62 4.25 3.76 -0.42
N ASN A 63 5.22 2.89 -0.09
CA ASN A 63 6.62 3.31 -0.01
C ASN A 63 7.14 3.73 -1.38
N PHE A 64 6.85 2.95 -2.42
CA PHE A 64 7.21 3.32 -3.79
C PHE A 64 6.63 4.67 -4.17
N TRP A 65 5.33 4.85 -3.95
CA TRP A 65 4.65 6.10 -4.30
C TRP A 65 5.14 7.29 -3.46
N ALA A 66 5.39 7.09 -2.17
CA ALA A 66 5.95 8.13 -1.29
C ALA A 66 7.34 8.56 -1.78
N ARG A 67 8.21 7.60 -2.15
CA ARG A 67 9.51 7.88 -2.74
C ARG A 67 9.39 8.71 -4.01
N GLU A 68 8.47 8.33 -4.91
CA GLU A 68 8.20 9.10 -6.13
C GLU A 68 7.77 10.55 -5.81
N LYS A 69 6.85 10.75 -4.86
CA LYS A 69 6.36 12.10 -4.48
C LYS A 69 7.40 12.94 -3.74
N LEU A 70 8.30 12.30 -3.01
CA LEU A 70 9.42 12.95 -2.35
C LEU A 70 10.63 13.12 -3.27
N LYS A 71 10.56 12.67 -4.54
CA LYS A 71 11.66 12.69 -5.51
C LYS A 71 12.91 11.92 -5.03
N LEU A 72 12.68 10.87 -4.26
CA LEU A 72 13.71 9.92 -3.86
C LEU A 72 13.91 8.88 -4.97
N GLU A 73 15.00 8.11 -4.88
CA GLU A 73 15.21 6.97 -5.76
C GLU A 73 14.02 5.98 -5.63
N PRO A 74 13.35 5.63 -6.75
CA PRO A 74 12.21 4.72 -6.70
C PRO A 74 12.65 3.30 -6.31
N CYS A 75 12.10 2.81 -5.20
CA CYS A 75 12.26 1.43 -4.73
C CYS A 75 11.17 1.11 -3.70
N PHE A 76 11.16 -0.12 -3.18
CA PHE A 76 10.19 -0.58 -2.17
C PHE A 76 10.68 -0.42 -0.73
N SER A 77 11.94 -0.02 -0.55
CA SER A 77 12.54 0.15 0.77
C SER A 77 11.80 1.17 1.60
N GLU A 78 11.87 0.96 2.92
CA GLU A 78 11.35 1.88 3.92
C GLU A 78 11.83 3.32 3.68
N ILE A 79 11.01 4.26 4.15
CA ILE A 79 11.37 5.67 4.24
C ILE A 79 11.57 6.03 5.71
N SER A 80 12.42 7.01 5.98
CA SER A 80 12.64 7.52 7.33
C SER A 80 11.37 8.14 7.92
N LEU A 81 11.34 8.31 9.25
CA LEU A 81 10.23 8.99 9.92
C LEU A 81 10.07 10.44 9.42
N GLU A 82 11.17 11.13 9.10
CA GLU A 82 11.13 12.48 8.56
C GLU A 82 10.54 12.52 7.15
N GLU A 83 10.95 11.61 6.26
CA GLU A 83 10.37 11.45 4.93
C GLU A 83 8.87 11.12 5.03
N THR A 84 8.48 10.24 5.95
CA THR A 84 7.07 9.91 6.19
C THR A 84 6.27 11.15 6.59
N ARG A 85 6.78 11.96 7.53
CA ARG A 85 6.13 13.22 7.92
C ARG A 85 6.01 14.19 6.73
N ASN A 86 7.07 14.32 5.94
CA ASN A 86 7.06 15.18 4.75
C ASN A 86 6.05 14.71 3.70
N PHE A 87 5.91 13.39 3.53
CA PHE A 87 4.90 12.80 2.67
C PHE A 87 3.48 13.12 3.15
N PHE A 88 3.19 12.93 4.44
CA PHE A 88 1.87 13.29 4.99
C PHE A 88 1.59 14.80 4.91
N ARG A 89 2.58 15.66 5.11
CA ARG A 89 2.44 17.12 4.90
C ARG A 89 2.06 17.44 3.46
N LEU A 90 2.69 16.77 2.49
CA LEU A 90 2.37 16.91 1.07
C LEU A 90 0.91 16.51 0.80
N LEU A 91 0.47 15.38 1.34
CA LEU A 91 -0.90 14.88 1.11
C LEU A 91 -1.98 15.73 1.81
N ARG A 92 -1.70 16.25 3.00
CA ARG A 92 -2.66 17.02 3.82
C ARG A 92 -2.73 18.49 3.41
N GLY A 93 -1.71 18.97 2.70
CA GLY A 93 -1.58 20.37 2.30
C GLY A 93 -1.59 21.31 3.52
N LYS A 94 -2.32 22.43 3.42
CA LYS A 94 -2.33 23.47 4.46
C LYS A 94 -3.24 23.16 5.66
N LYS A 95 -4.03 22.07 5.63
CA LYS A 95 -4.97 21.74 6.71
C LYS A 95 -4.26 20.99 7.83
N LYS A 96 -4.11 21.67 8.98
CA LYS A 96 -3.39 21.15 10.16
C LYS A 96 -4.28 20.47 11.21
N LYS A 97 -5.58 20.31 10.96
CA LYS A 97 -6.53 19.75 11.93
C LYS A 97 -7.25 18.51 11.39
N PRO A 98 -7.49 17.49 12.23
CA PRO A 98 -8.28 16.34 11.86
C PRO A 98 -9.78 16.69 11.66
N PRO A 99 -10.52 15.92 10.84
CA PRO A 99 -10.03 14.83 10.01
C PRO A 99 -9.17 15.36 8.85
N TYR A 100 -7.97 14.81 8.72
CA TYR A 100 -7.03 15.15 7.68
C TYR A 100 -7.59 14.66 6.34
N HIS A 101 -7.93 15.59 5.46
CA HIS A 101 -8.49 15.27 4.15
C HIS A 101 -7.34 14.94 3.19
N ILE A 102 -7.03 13.65 3.08
CA ILE A 102 -6.01 13.12 2.17
C ILE A 102 -6.65 12.80 0.80
N SER A 103 -7.97 12.63 0.73
CA SER A 103 -8.74 12.19 -0.45
C SER A 103 -8.50 12.96 -1.76
N GLY A 104 -7.99 14.19 -1.71
CA GLY A 104 -7.65 14.99 -2.90
C GLY A 104 -6.59 14.35 -3.81
N PHE A 105 -5.81 13.40 -3.31
CA PHE A 105 -4.73 12.74 -4.05
C PHE A 105 -5.13 11.41 -4.70
N GLU A 106 -6.38 10.94 -4.56
CA GLU A 106 -6.80 9.65 -5.14
C GLU A 106 -6.51 9.56 -6.63
N LYS A 107 -6.90 10.59 -7.38
CA LYS A 107 -6.67 10.63 -8.83
C LYS A 107 -5.18 10.64 -9.17
N ASN A 108 -4.36 11.32 -8.39
CA ASN A 108 -2.91 11.32 -8.56
C ASN A 108 -2.37 9.91 -8.33
N PHE A 109 -2.65 9.32 -7.16
CA PHE A 109 -2.25 7.96 -6.81
C PHE A 109 -2.58 6.96 -7.92
N ILE A 110 -3.84 6.95 -8.39
CA ILE A 110 -4.26 6.06 -9.47
C ILE A 110 -3.50 6.37 -10.76
N ASN A 111 -3.50 7.64 -11.20
CA ASN A 111 -2.89 8.00 -12.49
C ASN A 111 -1.39 7.72 -12.52
N ASP A 112 -0.68 7.95 -11.41
CA ASP A 112 0.75 7.70 -11.29
C ASP A 112 1.04 6.22 -11.57
N PHE A 113 0.29 5.30 -10.95
CA PHE A 113 0.48 3.86 -11.20
C PHE A 113 0.05 3.43 -12.61
N ILE A 114 -1.00 4.03 -13.17
CA ILE A 114 -1.43 3.73 -14.54
C ILE A 114 -0.40 4.18 -15.58
N THR A 115 0.51 5.11 -15.26
CA THR A 115 1.60 5.47 -16.20
C THR A 115 2.53 4.31 -16.51
N TYR A 116 2.64 3.31 -15.63
CA TYR A 116 3.49 2.14 -15.80
C TYR A 116 2.81 0.98 -16.54
N THR A 117 1.56 1.13 -16.98
CA THR A 117 0.75 0.02 -17.51
C THR A 117 0.50 0.11 -19.02
N SER A 118 1.44 0.68 -19.78
CA SER A 118 1.27 0.95 -21.21
C SER A 118 1.01 -0.29 -22.07
N GLU A 119 1.52 -1.43 -21.63
CA GLU A 119 1.38 -2.74 -22.26
C GLU A 119 0.20 -3.57 -21.74
N PHE A 120 -0.57 -3.05 -20.77
CA PHE A 120 -1.73 -3.75 -20.22
C PHE A 120 -2.95 -3.57 -21.12
N ASP A 121 -3.79 -4.60 -21.18
CA ASP A 121 -5.09 -4.50 -21.84
C ASP A 121 -6.06 -3.62 -21.04
N ALA A 122 -7.09 -3.12 -21.71
CA ALA A 122 -8.05 -2.18 -21.13
C ALA A 122 -8.82 -2.75 -19.92
N GLU A 123 -9.08 -4.07 -19.89
CA GLU A 123 -9.78 -4.74 -18.81
C GLU A 123 -8.90 -4.83 -17.56
N THR A 124 -7.63 -5.22 -17.73
CA THR A 124 -6.63 -5.22 -16.66
C THR A 124 -6.47 -3.80 -16.08
N ILE A 125 -6.38 -2.77 -16.93
CA ILE A 125 -6.27 -1.36 -16.49
C ILE A 125 -7.51 -0.94 -15.70
N ALA A 126 -8.72 -1.26 -16.17
CA ALA A 126 -9.96 -0.92 -15.46
C ALA A 126 -10.04 -1.63 -14.10
N THR A 127 -9.61 -2.88 -14.04
CA THR A 127 -9.54 -3.67 -12.80
C THR A 127 -8.54 -3.08 -11.82
N LEU A 128 -7.35 -2.70 -12.30
CA LEU A 128 -6.32 -2.07 -11.49
C LEU A 128 -6.78 -0.73 -10.91
N LYS A 129 -7.44 0.12 -11.71
CA LYS A 129 -7.99 1.40 -11.22
C LYS A 129 -8.96 1.21 -10.06
N LYS A 130 -9.84 0.20 -10.13
CA LYS A 130 -10.75 -0.15 -9.05
C LYS A 130 -9.99 -0.62 -7.81
N ALA A 131 -9.02 -1.52 -7.97
CA ALA A 131 -8.19 -2.01 -6.88
C ALA A 131 -7.45 -0.86 -6.16
N LEU A 132 -6.81 0.03 -6.92
CA LEU A 132 -6.08 1.18 -6.38
C LEU A 132 -7.01 2.17 -5.66
N SER A 133 -8.21 2.43 -6.17
CA SER A 133 -9.21 3.27 -5.51
C SER A 133 -9.64 2.68 -4.15
N ILE A 134 -9.90 1.37 -4.10
CA ILE A 134 -10.23 0.68 -2.83
C ILE A 134 -9.07 0.81 -1.83
N ILE A 135 -7.84 0.52 -2.27
CA ILE A 135 -6.64 0.63 -1.42
C ILE A 135 -6.46 2.07 -0.92
N TRP A 136 -6.66 3.06 -1.78
CA TRP A 136 -6.57 4.47 -1.42
C TRP A 136 -7.60 4.86 -0.36
N HIS A 137 -8.85 4.41 -0.49
CA HIS A 137 -9.87 4.67 0.52
C HIS A 137 -9.51 4.04 1.87
N GLN A 138 -9.00 2.81 1.87
CA GLN A 138 -8.53 2.18 3.12
C GLN A 138 -7.40 2.98 3.77
N PHE A 139 -6.42 3.44 2.98
CA PHE A 139 -5.35 4.30 3.46
C PHE A 139 -5.87 5.63 4.02
N SER A 140 -6.75 6.31 3.29
CA SER A 140 -7.32 7.59 3.72
C SER A 140 -8.12 7.44 5.01
N GLU A 141 -8.86 6.34 5.17
CA GLU A 141 -9.65 6.08 6.37
C GLU A 141 -8.77 5.79 7.59
N GLU A 142 -7.66 5.07 7.41
CA GLU A 142 -6.67 4.78 8.45
C GLU A 142 -6.04 6.08 9.00
N TYR A 143 -5.57 6.96 8.12
CA TYR A 143 -4.77 8.13 8.53
C TYR A 143 -5.52 9.44 8.66
N LYS A 144 -6.85 9.47 8.47
CA LYS A 144 -7.63 10.71 8.61
C LYS A 144 -7.64 11.27 10.03
N TRP A 145 -7.44 10.44 11.06
CA TRP A 145 -7.44 10.88 12.47
C TRP A 145 -6.06 10.87 13.13
N VAL A 146 -5.03 10.39 12.44
CA VAL A 146 -3.66 10.24 12.99
C VAL A 146 -2.87 11.51 12.74
N SER A 147 -2.34 12.17 13.78
CA SER A 147 -1.48 13.35 13.57
C SER A 147 -0.10 12.95 13.04
N GLU A 148 0.68 13.91 12.53
CA GLU A 148 2.07 13.63 12.09
C GLU A 148 2.99 13.25 13.27
N ASP A 149 2.64 13.68 14.48
CA ASP A 149 3.39 13.43 15.71
C ASP A 149 3.07 12.04 16.28
N ASP A 150 1.91 11.48 15.92
CA ASP A 150 1.46 10.14 16.34
C ASP A 150 1.89 9.03 15.34
N LEU A 151 2.64 9.38 14.29
CA LEU A 151 3.19 8.40 13.36
C LEU A 151 4.31 7.60 14.06
N ASP A 152 4.06 6.30 14.26
CA ASP A 152 5.00 5.36 14.88
C ASP A 152 5.31 4.22 13.89
N TRP A 153 6.60 3.89 13.77
CA TRP A 153 7.08 2.82 12.89
C TRP A 153 6.50 1.45 13.24
N ARG A 154 6.10 1.22 14.50
CA ARG A 154 5.53 -0.04 14.99
C ARG A 154 4.08 -0.26 14.59
N TYR A 155 3.36 0.81 14.26
CA TYR A 155 1.90 0.76 14.06
C TYR A 155 1.48 1.25 12.68
N SER A 156 2.42 1.46 11.77
CA SER A 156 2.12 1.94 10.43
C SER A 156 1.78 0.79 9.48
N LYS A 157 0.49 0.66 9.16
CA LYS A 157 -0.06 -0.43 8.35
C LYS A 157 0.25 -0.34 6.86
N PHE A 158 0.34 0.89 6.32
CA PHE A 158 0.48 1.11 4.88
C PHE A 158 1.86 1.62 4.47
N ILE A 159 2.64 2.19 5.38
CA ILE A 159 3.96 2.75 5.09
C ILE A 159 4.94 2.14 6.06
N SER A 160 5.96 1.46 5.58
CA SER A 160 7.03 0.98 6.45
C SER A 160 8.03 2.10 6.70
N ILE A 161 8.24 2.39 7.98
CA ILE A 161 9.09 3.47 8.45
C ILE A 161 10.37 2.86 9.01
N ALA A 162 11.52 3.32 8.49
CA ALA A 162 12.82 2.84 8.96
C ALA A 162 12.98 3.11 10.46
N LYS A 163 13.32 2.06 11.22
CA LYS A 163 13.63 2.19 12.64
C LYS A 163 14.76 3.22 12.78
N GLN A 164 14.53 4.26 13.58
CA GLN A 164 15.63 5.13 13.99
C GLN A 164 16.62 4.26 14.75
N SER A 165 17.86 4.14 14.26
CA SER A 165 18.94 3.62 15.07
C SER A 165 18.98 4.47 16.34
N GLU A 166 18.73 3.83 17.49
CA GLU A 166 19.12 4.38 18.77
C GLU A 166 20.60 4.75 18.60
N ARG A 167 20.92 6.04 18.66
CA ARG A 167 22.31 6.41 18.89
C ARG A 167 22.60 5.82 20.26
N GLU A 168 23.41 4.77 20.29
CA GLU A 168 24.09 4.37 21.50
C GLU A 168 24.97 5.57 21.88
N ASP A 169 24.53 6.33 22.88
CA ASP A 169 25.33 7.34 23.58
C ASP A 169 26.45 6.67 24.39
#